data_AF-A0A9Q7B1I8-F1
#
_entry.id   AF-A0A9Q7B1I8-F1
#
_cell.length_a   1.000
_cell.length_b   1.000
_cell.length_c   1.000
_cell.angle_alpha   90.00
_cell.angle_beta   90.00
_cell.angle_gamma   90.00
#
_symmetry.space_group_name_H-M   'P 1'
#
loop_
_entity.id
_entity.type
_entity.pdbx_description
1 polymer ?
#
loop_
_entity_poly.entity_id
_entity_poly.type
_entity_poly.pdbx_seq_one_letter_code
_entity_poly.pdbx_strand_id
1 'polypeptide(L)'
;MSITLWKPEPDPILHQALGKLAEECAELSQALAQCLIQGYHEEEPVTHKLNRTQVMEEVADVKAAMRWLFDVLDEPFKGESARERRKLDGFKNWQAMLEAHFAAARPTPKPDEEKMPPPLASKLGDDGAAVCRDASNGADGYEKVTASYEAGIHGRAKTSQSGHEMQSPATGFGGSEKPRACPYYDGITQRCPDILMGVECRGPFGPVSKFPEGGE
;
A
#
# COMPACT_ATOMS: atom_id res chain seq x y z
N MET A 1 17.31 -34.30 15.56
CA MET A 1 16.59 -33.13 14.99
C MET A 1 16.12 -32.29 16.16
N SER A 2 16.60 -31.05 16.30
CA SER A 2 16.09 -30.13 17.33
C SER A 2 14.89 -29.38 16.78
N ILE A 3 13.78 -29.38 17.51
CA ILE A 3 12.63 -28.54 17.19
C ILE A 3 12.99 -27.09 17.51
N THR A 4 12.94 -26.21 16.52
CA THR A 4 13.01 -24.75 16.74
C THR A 4 11.61 -24.26 17.05
N LEU A 5 11.35 -23.95 18.31
CA LEU A 5 10.07 -23.36 18.72
C LEU A 5 10.06 -21.87 18.35
N TRP A 6 9.17 -21.49 17.43
CA TRP A 6 8.90 -20.10 17.12
C TRP A 6 8.10 -19.48 18.27
N LYS A 7 8.64 -18.47 18.93
CA LYS A 7 7.93 -17.69 19.94
C LYS A 7 7.46 -16.38 19.30
N PRO A 8 6.27 -15.89 19.65
CA PRO A 8 5.81 -14.59 19.19
C PRO A 8 6.73 -13.46 19.70
N GLU A 9 6.76 -12.35 18.97
CA GLU A 9 7.47 -11.13 19.39
C GLU A 9 6.89 -10.62 20.72
N PRO A 10 7.69 -10.55 21.80
CA PRO A 10 7.20 -10.16 23.12
C PRO A 10 6.96 -8.66 23.28
N ASP A 11 7.64 -7.79 22.52
CA ASP A 11 7.39 -6.35 22.59
C ASP A 11 6.11 -5.99 21.83
N PRO A 12 5.05 -5.51 22.52
CA PRO A 12 3.80 -5.16 21.85
C PRO A 12 3.96 -4.04 20.82
N ILE A 13 4.90 -3.10 21.01
CA ILE A 13 5.07 -1.99 20.06
C ILE A 13 5.73 -2.50 18.77
N LEU A 14 6.81 -3.25 18.88
CA LEU A 14 7.43 -3.90 17.73
C LEU A 14 6.48 -4.87 17.03
N HIS A 15 5.69 -5.65 17.78
CA HIS A 15 4.68 -6.54 17.20
C HIS A 15 3.68 -5.77 16.34
N GLN A 16 3.16 -4.64 16.83
CA GLN A 16 2.20 -3.82 16.08
C GLN A 16 2.82 -3.19 14.84
N ALA A 17 4.06 -2.69 14.93
CA ALA A 17 4.75 -2.13 13.77
C ALA A 17 5.00 -3.19 12.68
N LEU A 18 5.43 -4.40 13.07
CA LEU A 18 5.59 -5.54 12.16
C LEU A 18 4.24 -5.96 11.55
N GLY A 19 3.19 -6.05 12.37
CA GLY A 19 1.84 -6.39 11.93
C GLY A 19 1.31 -5.38 10.92
N LYS A 20 1.47 -4.09 11.19
CA LYS A 20 1.03 -3.02 10.30
C LYS A 20 1.78 -3.06 8.97
N LEU A 21 3.11 -3.19 8.99
CA LEU A 21 3.87 -3.32 7.75
C LEU A 21 3.43 -4.55 6.92
N ALA A 22 3.12 -5.68 7.57
CA ALA A 22 2.62 -6.87 6.89
C ALA A 22 1.23 -6.65 6.27
N GLU A 23 0.32 -5.94 6.97
CA GLU A 23 -1.00 -5.54 6.46
C GLU A 23 -0.86 -4.69 5.19
N GLU A 24 -0.11 -3.58 5.25
CA GLU A 24 0.10 -2.68 4.11
C GLU A 24 0.76 -3.39 2.91
N CYS A 25 1.68 -4.33 3.17
CA CYS A 25 2.28 -5.14 2.10
C CYS A 25 1.26 -6.06 1.42
N ALA A 26 0.28 -6.57 2.15
CA ALA A 26 -0.77 -7.40 1.60
C ALA A 26 -1.73 -6.57 0.73
N GLU A 27 -2.09 -5.35 1.17
CA GLU A 27 -2.94 -4.42 0.43
C GLU A 27 -2.26 -3.96 -0.87
N LEU A 28 -0.97 -3.58 -0.80
CA LEU A 28 -0.17 -3.29 -2.01
C LEU A 28 -0.10 -4.50 -2.95
N SER A 29 0.09 -5.71 -2.43
CA SER A 29 0.13 -6.92 -3.25
C SER A 29 -1.20 -7.16 -3.97
N GLN A 30 -2.34 -6.85 -3.34
CA GLN A 30 -3.66 -6.96 -3.97
C GLN A 30 -3.83 -5.91 -5.07
N ALA A 31 -3.48 -4.65 -4.82
CA ALA A 31 -3.54 -3.58 -5.83
C ALA A 31 -2.65 -3.88 -7.05
N LEU A 32 -1.45 -4.43 -6.83
CA LEU A 32 -0.56 -4.87 -7.92
C LEU A 32 -1.14 -6.06 -8.70
N ALA A 33 -1.71 -7.06 -8.01
CA ALA A 33 -2.35 -8.19 -8.68
C ALA A 33 -3.53 -7.74 -9.55
N GLN A 34 -4.29 -6.74 -9.09
CA GLN A 34 -5.35 -6.14 -9.88
C GLN A 34 -4.81 -5.44 -11.14
N CYS A 35 -3.73 -4.67 -11.04
CA CYS A 35 -3.07 -4.06 -12.20
C CYS A 35 -2.60 -5.12 -13.22
N LEU A 36 -2.13 -6.28 -12.76
CA LEU A 36 -1.70 -7.37 -13.63
C LEU A 36 -2.87 -8.01 -14.39
N ILE A 37 -4.06 -8.09 -13.78
CA ILE A 37 -5.24 -8.73 -14.37
C ILE A 37 -6.01 -7.78 -15.27
N GLN A 38 -6.26 -6.55 -14.82
CA GLN A 38 -7.12 -5.58 -15.50
C GLN A 38 -6.33 -4.63 -16.40
N GLY A 39 -5.13 -4.24 -15.98
CA GLY A 39 -4.32 -3.21 -16.61
C GLY A 39 -4.06 -2.04 -15.66
N TYR A 40 -2.88 -1.44 -15.77
CA TYR A 40 -2.41 -0.37 -14.88
C TYR A 40 -3.19 0.95 -15.04
N HIS A 41 -3.75 1.20 -16.22
CA HIS A 41 -4.51 2.41 -16.54
C HIS A 41 -6.03 2.25 -16.44
N GLU A 42 -6.50 1.05 -16.10
CA GLU A 42 -7.93 0.77 -15.93
C GLU A 42 -8.45 1.21 -14.56
N GLU A 43 -9.76 1.12 -14.38
CA GLU A 43 -10.49 1.46 -13.15
C GLU A 43 -11.06 0.20 -12.49
N GLU A 44 -11.08 0.17 -11.16
CA GLU A 44 -11.73 -0.89 -10.38
C GLU A 44 -13.26 -0.80 -10.55
N PRO A 45 -13.96 -1.90 -10.86
CA PRO A 45 -15.36 -1.86 -11.28
C PRO A 45 -16.36 -1.42 -10.21
N VAL A 46 -16.03 -1.52 -8.91
CA VAL A 46 -16.96 -1.21 -7.81
C VAL A 46 -16.80 0.23 -7.30
N THR A 47 -15.56 0.69 -7.14
CA THR A 47 -15.14 1.98 -6.59
C THR A 47 -14.88 3.01 -7.68
N HIS A 48 -14.71 2.57 -8.92
CA HIS A 48 -14.32 3.40 -10.07
C HIS A 48 -13.01 4.18 -9.84
N LYS A 49 -12.16 3.67 -8.95
CA LYS A 49 -10.85 4.25 -8.68
C LYS A 49 -9.86 3.72 -9.71
N LEU A 50 -9.05 4.60 -10.28
CA LEU A 50 -7.98 4.22 -11.18
C LEU A 50 -6.95 3.33 -10.46
N ASN A 51 -6.58 2.22 -11.09
CA ASN A 51 -5.63 1.24 -10.56
C ASN A 51 -4.28 1.89 -10.23
N ARG A 52 -3.78 2.78 -11.10
CA ARG A 52 -2.56 3.56 -10.82
C ARG A 52 -2.65 4.38 -9.54
N THR A 53 -3.81 4.95 -9.23
CA THR A 53 -4.00 5.81 -8.05
C THR A 53 -4.00 4.94 -6.81
N GLN A 54 -4.70 3.81 -6.84
CA GLN A 54 -4.70 2.84 -5.76
C GLN A 54 -3.28 2.35 -5.44
N VAL A 55 -2.52 1.87 -6.45
CA VAL A 55 -1.13 1.44 -6.23
C VAL A 55 -0.28 2.54 -5.58
N MET A 56 -0.43 3.80 -5.99
CA MET A 56 0.38 4.89 -5.43
C MET A 56 0.00 5.22 -3.98
N GLU A 57 -1.27 5.05 -3.60
CA GLU A 57 -1.73 5.16 -2.21
C GLU A 57 -1.15 4.02 -1.36
N GLU A 58 -1.31 2.75 -1.80
CA GLU A 58 -0.77 1.60 -1.06
C GLU A 58 0.78 1.66 -0.93
N VAL A 59 1.48 2.16 -1.95
CA VAL A 59 2.94 2.39 -1.87
C VAL A 59 3.27 3.46 -0.82
N ALA A 60 2.44 4.51 -0.70
CA ALA A 60 2.65 5.53 0.32
C ALA A 60 2.45 4.96 1.73
N ASP A 61 1.44 4.10 1.92
CA ASP A 61 1.13 3.48 3.20
C ASP A 61 2.20 2.47 3.61
N VAL A 62 2.69 1.63 2.69
CA VAL A 62 3.86 0.77 2.92
C VAL A 62 5.08 1.61 3.34
N LYS A 63 5.36 2.73 2.66
CA LYS A 63 6.49 3.60 3.03
C LYS A 63 6.32 4.21 4.42
N ALA A 64 5.10 4.61 4.79
CA ALA A 64 4.81 5.12 6.13
C ALA A 64 5.01 4.04 7.19
N ALA A 65 4.50 2.82 6.96
CA ALA A 65 4.67 1.68 7.86
C ALA A 65 6.15 1.25 7.99
N MET A 66 6.91 1.25 6.89
CA MET A 66 8.36 1.01 6.92
C MET A 66 9.05 2.07 7.78
N ARG A 67 8.74 3.36 7.61
CA ARG A 67 9.34 4.40 8.42
C ARG A 67 9.03 4.24 9.90
N TRP A 68 7.77 3.93 10.25
CA TRP A 68 7.38 3.68 11.63
C TRP A 68 8.14 2.49 12.23
N LEU A 69 8.29 1.38 11.48
CA LEU A 69 9.06 0.23 11.93
C LEU A 69 10.52 0.62 12.24
N PHE A 70 11.16 1.41 11.38
CA PHE A 70 12.54 1.85 11.61
C PHE A 70 12.66 2.78 12.82
N ASP A 71 11.69 3.68 13.03
CA ASP A 71 11.63 4.52 14.22
C ASP A 71 11.49 3.65 15.50
N VAL A 72 10.71 2.57 15.47
CA VAL A 72 10.57 1.61 16.59
C VAL A 72 11.85 0.81 16.83
N LEU A 73 12.59 0.46 15.77
CA LEU A 73 13.86 -0.27 15.87
C LEU A 73 15.04 0.63 16.30
N ASP A 74 14.83 1.95 16.41
CA ASP A 74 15.88 2.96 16.60
C ASP A 74 16.98 2.85 15.52
N GLU A 75 16.61 2.40 14.33
CA GLU A 75 17.50 2.29 13.19
C GLU A 75 17.21 3.44 12.23
N PRO A 76 18.22 4.20 11.80
CA PRO A 76 17.99 5.26 10.84
C PRO A 76 17.47 4.64 9.54
N PHE A 77 16.35 5.16 9.03
CA PHE A 77 15.86 4.91 7.68
C PHE A 77 16.82 5.53 6.67
N LYS A 78 18.01 4.94 6.56
CA LYS A 78 19.08 5.36 5.64
C LYS A 78 18.59 5.10 4.22
N GLY A 79 18.84 6.06 3.33
CA GLY A 79 18.57 5.91 1.90
C GLY A 79 19.33 4.73 1.28
N GLU A 80 19.17 4.56 -0.04
CA GLU A 80 19.64 3.38 -0.78
C GLU A 80 20.96 2.77 -0.29
N SER A 81 20.84 1.62 0.36
CA SER A 81 21.95 0.74 0.68
C SER A 81 22.63 0.23 -0.60
N ALA A 82 23.90 -0.17 -0.48
CA ALA A 82 24.62 -0.80 -1.60
C ALA A 82 23.90 -2.06 -2.11
N ARG A 83 23.09 -2.73 -1.27
CA ARG A 83 22.27 -3.88 -1.65
C ARG A 83 21.07 -3.47 -2.49
N GLU A 84 20.32 -2.44 -2.08
CA GLU A 84 19.18 -1.91 -2.81
C GLU A 84 19.60 -1.42 -4.19
N ARG A 85 20.71 -0.67 -4.27
CA ARG A 85 21.26 -0.20 -5.56
C ARG A 85 21.55 -1.34 -6.52
N ARG A 86 22.24 -2.40 -6.07
CA ARG A 86 22.50 -3.58 -6.91
C ARG A 86 21.22 -4.29 -7.37
N LYS A 87 20.19 -4.33 -6.53
CA LYS A 87 18.89 -4.91 -6.91
C LYS A 87 18.18 -4.05 -7.94
N LEU A 88 18.18 -2.73 -7.76
CA LEU A 88 17.62 -1.78 -8.71
C LEU A 88 18.33 -1.86 -10.08
N ASP A 89 19.66 -1.93 -10.09
CA ASP A 89 20.43 -2.11 -11.32
C ASP A 89 20.04 -3.42 -12.04
N GLY A 90 19.85 -4.50 -11.28
CA GLY A 90 19.34 -5.77 -11.81
C GLY A 90 17.95 -5.63 -12.46
N PHE A 91 17.03 -4.90 -11.82
CA PHE A 91 15.70 -4.65 -12.39
C PHE A 91 15.75 -3.81 -13.66
N LYS A 92 16.59 -2.76 -13.70
CA LYS A 92 16.79 -1.93 -14.91
C LYS A 92 17.34 -2.74 -16.08
N ASN A 93 18.31 -3.63 -15.80
CA ASN A 93 18.86 -4.52 -16.83
C ASN A 93 17.79 -5.47 -17.38
N TRP A 94 16.95 -6.05 -16.50
CA TRP A 94 15.85 -6.90 -16.91
C TRP A 94 14.80 -6.14 -17.74
N GLN A 95 14.45 -4.91 -17.35
CA GLN A 95 13.57 -4.05 -18.14
C GLN A 95 14.13 -3.79 -19.55
N ALA A 96 15.42 -3.46 -19.67
CA ALA A 96 16.07 -3.24 -20.96
C ALA A 96 16.01 -4.48 -21.88
N MET A 97 16.08 -5.69 -21.31
CA MET A 97 15.93 -6.94 -22.08
C MET A 97 14.50 -7.11 -22.62
N LEU A 98 13.48 -6.75 -21.84
CA LEU A 98 12.08 -6.79 -22.28
C LEU A 98 11.85 -5.78 -23.41
N GLU A 99 12.32 -4.54 -23.24
CA GLU A 99 12.21 -3.50 -24.25
C GLU A 99 12.87 -3.90 -25.57
N ALA A 100 14.08 -4.49 -25.51
CA ALA A 100 14.77 -5.02 -26.67
C ALA A 100 14.01 -6.15 -27.35
N HIS A 101 13.43 -7.08 -26.58
CA HIS A 101 12.61 -8.17 -27.10
C HIS A 101 11.38 -7.65 -27.85
N PHE A 102 10.63 -6.70 -27.27
CA PHE A 102 9.47 -6.11 -27.92
C PHE A 102 9.84 -5.21 -29.11
N ALA A 103 11.00 -4.55 -29.07
CA ALA A 103 11.51 -3.79 -30.21
C ALA A 103 11.85 -4.70 -31.40
N ALA A 104 12.50 -5.84 -31.15
CA ALA A 104 12.84 -6.81 -32.19
C ALA A 104 11.61 -7.52 -32.79
N ALA A 105 10.54 -7.68 -32.01
CA ALA A 105 9.29 -8.29 -32.46
C ALA A 105 8.43 -7.36 -33.33
N ARG A 106 8.71 -6.05 -33.37
CA ARG A 106 7.96 -5.13 -34.23
C ARG A 106 8.28 -5.44 -35.70
N PRO A 107 7.27 -5.75 -36.54
CA PRO A 107 7.51 -5.97 -37.95
C PRO A 107 8.09 -4.70 -38.56
N THR A 108 9.22 -4.82 -39.25
CA THR A 108 9.74 -3.72 -40.05
C THR A 108 8.71 -3.41 -41.13
N PRO A 109 8.36 -2.13 -41.36
CA PRO A 109 7.54 -1.77 -42.51
C PRO A 109 8.25 -2.31 -43.75
N LYS A 110 7.55 -3.15 -44.53
CA LYS A 110 8.12 -3.70 -45.77
C LYS A 110 8.44 -2.52 -46.70
N PRO A 111 9.62 -2.47 -47.33
CA PRO A 111 10.04 -1.35 -48.17
C PRO A 111 9.23 -1.15 -49.47
N ASP A 112 8.10 -1.82 -49.68
CA ASP A 112 7.53 -2.02 -51.02
C ASP A 112 6.10 -1.47 -51.21
N GLU A 113 5.55 -0.66 -50.29
CA GLU A 113 4.23 -0.02 -50.46
C GLU A 113 4.31 1.48 -50.80
N GLU A 114 5.49 2.00 -51.16
CA GLU A 114 5.68 3.39 -51.59
C GLU A 114 5.47 3.63 -53.10
N LYS A 115 4.98 2.63 -53.85
CA LYS A 115 4.67 2.76 -55.29
C LYS A 115 3.38 2.04 -55.71
N MET A 116 2.27 2.23 -54.99
CA MET A 116 1.00 2.22 -55.71
C MET A 116 0.76 3.65 -56.21
N PRO A 117 0.89 3.94 -57.52
CA PRO A 117 0.45 5.23 -58.02
C PRO A 117 -1.00 5.44 -57.58
N PRO A 118 -1.38 6.66 -57.16
CA PRO A 118 -2.77 6.93 -56.80
C PRO A 118 -3.66 6.44 -57.94
N PRO A 119 -4.76 5.71 -57.64
CA PRO A 119 -5.70 5.34 -58.68
C PRO A 119 -6.07 6.61 -59.41
N LEU A 120 -5.81 6.64 -60.72
CA LEU A 120 -6.21 7.71 -61.61
C LEU A 120 -7.67 8.04 -61.27
N ALA A 121 -7.88 9.21 -60.69
CA ALA A 121 -9.20 9.73 -60.39
C ALA A 121 -9.98 9.78 -61.71
N SER A 122 -10.79 8.75 -61.95
CA SER A 122 -11.90 8.83 -62.88
C SER A 122 -12.76 9.98 -62.38
N LYS A 123 -12.81 11.04 -63.18
CA LYS A 123 -13.71 12.17 -63.01
C LYS A 123 -15.15 11.63 -62.98
N LEU A 124 -15.65 11.32 -61.80
CA LEU A 124 -17.07 11.21 -61.53
C LEU A 124 -17.49 12.54 -60.95
N GLY A 125 -18.48 13.12 -61.64
CA GLY A 125 -18.87 14.52 -61.53
C GLY A 125 -19.36 14.93 -60.16
N ASP A 126 -19.40 16.25 -60.03
CA ASP A 126 -20.17 16.99 -59.04
C ASP A 126 -21.50 16.30 -58.70
N ASP A 127 -21.78 16.19 -57.40
CA ASP A 127 -23.01 16.66 -56.75
C ASP A 127 -23.21 15.90 -55.43
N GLY A 128 -23.16 16.62 -54.29
CA GLY A 128 -23.85 16.15 -53.08
C GLY A 128 -23.10 16.32 -51.76
N ALA A 129 -23.45 17.39 -51.05
CA ALA A 129 -23.09 17.68 -49.68
C ALA A 129 -23.48 16.57 -48.68
N ALA A 130 -22.61 16.30 -47.70
CA ALA A 130 -23.04 15.89 -46.37
C ALA A 130 -21.95 16.17 -45.32
N VAL A 131 -22.29 17.07 -44.41
CA VAL A 131 -21.59 17.45 -43.18
C VAL A 131 -21.69 16.31 -42.17
N CYS A 132 -20.57 15.93 -41.52
CA CYS A 132 -20.58 15.34 -40.18
C CYS A 132 -19.34 15.79 -39.39
N ARG A 133 -19.59 16.26 -38.17
CA ARG A 133 -18.65 16.88 -37.21
C ARG A 133 -17.75 15.86 -36.50
N ASP A 134 -16.49 16.24 -36.31
CA ASP A 134 -15.52 15.68 -35.36
C ASP A 134 -16.01 15.87 -33.91
N ALA A 135 -16.03 14.84 -33.07
CA ALA A 135 -14.90 14.24 -32.34
C ALA A 135 -14.29 15.22 -31.33
N SER A 136 -14.81 15.16 -30.10
CA SER A 136 -14.29 15.83 -28.92
C SER A 136 -12.95 15.21 -28.49
N ASN A 137 -11.88 16.00 -28.68
CA ASN A 137 -10.57 15.89 -28.05
C ASN A 137 -10.69 16.00 -26.52
N GLY A 138 -9.91 15.20 -25.79
CA GLY A 138 -9.84 15.28 -24.32
C GLY A 138 -8.68 14.48 -23.75
N ALA A 139 -7.45 14.72 -24.23
CA ALA A 139 -6.24 14.18 -23.64
C ALA A 139 -5.15 15.25 -23.63
N ASP A 140 -5.19 16.14 -22.64
CA ASP A 140 -4.09 17.04 -22.29
C ASP A 140 -4.23 17.45 -20.83
N GLY A 141 -3.31 17.00 -19.97
CA GLY A 141 -3.21 17.53 -18.61
C GLY A 141 -2.72 16.58 -17.53
N TYR A 142 -1.54 15.98 -17.67
CA TYR A 142 -0.81 15.49 -16.48
C TYR A 142 0.71 15.58 -16.66
N GLU A 143 1.20 16.80 -16.80
CA GLU A 143 2.64 17.08 -16.81
C GLU A 143 2.91 18.29 -15.90
N LYS A 144 2.78 18.14 -14.57
CA LYS A 144 3.22 19.19 -13.62
C LYS A 144 3.32 18.86 -12.10
N VAL A 145 3.38 17.60 -11.66
CA VAL A 145 3.38 17.30 -10.20
C VAL A 145 4.73 16.79 -9.64
N THR A 146 5.82 16.75 -10.42
CA THR A 146 7.12 16.24 -9.92
C THR A 146 8.12 17.32 -9.45
N ALA A 147 7.77 18.61 -9.49
CA ALA A 147 8.75 19.69 -9.27
C ALA A 147 8.92 20.20 -7.81
N SER A 148 8.24 19.64 -6.80
CA SER A 148 8.24 20.24 -5.45
C SER A 148 9.05 19.48 -4.37
N TYR A 149 9.66 18.33 -4.66
CA TYR A 149 10.26 17.49 -3.61
C TYR A 149 11.78 17.69 -3.36
N GLU A 150 12.47 18.53 -4.14
CA GLU A 150 13.95 18.68 -4.02
C GLU A 150 14.42 19.97 -3.30
N ALA A 151 13.52 20.83 -2.81
CA ALA A 151 13.90 22.12 -2.22
C ALA A 151 14.03 22.14 -0.67
N GLY A 152 14.04 20.99 0.00
CA GLY A 152 13.88 20.91 1.47
C GLY A 152 15.13 20.65 2.33
N ILE A 153 16.32 20.47 1.75
CA ILE A 153 17.52 20.08 2.52
C ILE A 153 18.69 21.00 2.18
N HIS A 154 18.67 22.25 2.67
CA HIS A 154 19.88 22.97 3.06
C HIS A 154 19.56 24.21 3.91
N GLY A 155 19.99 24.19 5.17
CA GLY A 155 20.38 25.40 5.89
C GLY A 155 19.55 25.75 7.13
N ARG A 156 20.01 25.33 8.31
CA ARG A 156 20.13 26.30 9.41
C ARG A 156 21.25 25.94 10.38
N ALA A 157 22.24 26.84 10.37
CA ALA A 157 23.39 26.85 11.24
C ALA A 157 23.00 27.19 12.69
N LYS A 158 23.86 26.73 13.60
CA LYS A 158 23.88 26.96 15.04
C LYS A 158 23.98 28.44 15.38
N THR A 159 23.20 28.88 16.37
CA THR A 159 23.57 29.99 17.26
C THR A 159 23.19 29.63 18.70
N SER A 160 24.23 29.52 19.52
CA SER A 160 24.16 29.55 20.98
C SER A 160 23.82 30.95 21.48
N GLN A 161 22.96 31.09 22.50
CA GLN A 161 23.26 31.90 23.68
C GLN A 161 22.14 31.84 24.75
N SER A 162 22.62 31.60 25.98
CA SER A 162 22.16 32.11 27.29
C SER A 162 20.68 32.08 27.69
N GLY A 163 20.41 31.22 28.68
CA GLY A 163 20.11 31.64 30.05
C GLY A 163 18.84 32.46 30.28
N HIS A 164 17.81 31.82 30.84
CA HIS A 164 17.00 32.46 31.87
C HIS A 164 16.42 31.44 32.86
N GLU A 165 16.40 31.90 34.10
CA GLU A 165 16.17 31.27 35.37
C GLU A 165 14.67 31.09 35.70
N MET A 166 14.40 30.06 36.52
CA MET A 166 13.23 29.77 37.37
C MET A 166 11.89 30.49 37.16
N GLN A 167 10.81 29.69 37.08
CA GLN A 167 9.78 29.67 38.14
C GLN A 167 8.77 28.52 37.94
N SER A 168 8.67 27.65 38.95
CA SER A 168 7.50 26.79 39.19
C SER A 168 6.29 27.65 39.57
N PRO A 169 5.07 27.14 39.36
CA PRO A 169 4.32 26.77 40.54
C PRO A 169 3.59 25.43 40.44
N ALA A 170 3.40 24.86 41.63
CA ALA A 170 2.61 23.68 41.91
C ALA A 170 1.10 23.91 41.72
N THR A 171 0.39 22.78 41.63
CA THR A 171 -0.97 22.44 42.13
C THR A 171 -1.97 22.00 41.07
N GLY A 172 -2.60 20.84 41.32
CA GLY A 172 -3.80 20.40 40.60
C GLY A 172 -3.97 18.89 40.40
N PHE A 173 -3.86 18.08 41.46
CA PHE A 173 -4.40 16.70 41.45
C PHE A 173 -5.91 16.77 41.73
N GLY A 174 -6.74 16.24 40.83
CA GLY A 174 -8.18 16.11 41.08
C GLY A 174 -9.01 15.82 39.83
N GLY A 175 -9.18 14.53 39.50
CA GLY A 175 -10.07 14.11 38.41
C GLY A 175 -10.34 12.61 38.44
N SER A 176 -11.45 12.23 39.04
CA SER A 176 -11.99 10.87 39.07
C SER A 176 -12.38 10.41 37.65
N GLU A 177 -11.64 9.45 37.10
CA GLU A 177 -12.04 8.73 35.90
C GLU A 177 -13.07 7.64 36.26
N LYS A 178 -14.31 7.82 35.78
CA LYS A 178 -15.27 6.72 35.68
C LYS A 178 -14.93 5.89 34.44
N PRO A 179 -14.97 4.54 34.49
CA PRO A 179 -14.76 3.72 33.31
C PRO A 179 -15.87 3.98 32.29
N ARG A 180 -15.47 4.39 31.07
CA ARG A 180 -16.38 4.44 29.93
C ARG A 180 -16.71 3.02 29.51
N ALA A 181 -18.00 2.70 29.49
CA ALA A 181 -18.51 1.49 28.88
C ALA A 181 -18.19 1.50 27.37
N CYS A 182 -17.68 0.38 26.87
CA CYS A 182 -17.41 0.14 25.45
C CYS A 182 -18.75 -0.05 24.71
N PRO A 183 -19.11 0.79 23.71
CA PRO A 183 -20.33 0.63 22.94
C PRO A 183 -20.00 -0.14 21.65
N TYR A 184 -19.76 -1.44 21.76
CA TYR A 184 -19.87 -2.34 20.60
C TYR A 184 -20.10 -3.78 21.08
N TYR A 185 -21.35 -4.08 21.40
CA TYR A 185 -21.84 -5.44 21.55
C TYR A 185 -23.17 -5.51 20.80
N ASP A 186 -23.10 -5.47 19.48
CA ASP A 186 -24.24 -5.85 18.64
C ASP A 186 -24.24 -7.37 18.53
N GLY A 187 -25.14 -7.96 19.31
CA GLY A 187 -25.46 -9.37 19.24
C GLY A 187 -26.14 -9.66 17.90
N ILE A 188 -25.36 -10.13 16.92
CA ILE A 188 -25.87 -10.93 15.82
C ILE A 188 -24.96 -12.14 15.65
N THR A 189 -25.60 -13.29 15.88
CA THR A 189 -25.12 -14.64 15.69
C THR A 189 -24.46 -14.84 14.32
N GLN A 190 -23.20 -15.25 14.30
CA GLN A 190 -22.69 -16.11 13.24
C GLN A 190 -21.70 -17.13 13.82
N ARG A 191 -21.94 -18.38 13.43
CA ARG A 191 -21.33 -19.60 13.94
C ARG A 191 -19.82 -19.55 13.80
N CYS A 192 -19.09 -19.71 14.91
CA CYS A 192 -17.73 -20.23 14.88
C CYS A 192 -17.81 -21.71 14.48
N PRO A 193 -17.11 -22.17 13.43
CA PRO A 193 -16.82 -23.59 13.31
C PRO A 193 -15.77 -23.93 14.36
N ASP A 194 -16.21 -24.57 15.43
CA ASP A 194 -15.34 -25.34 16.30
C ASP A 194 -14.57 -26.35 15.46
N ILE A 195 -13.24 -26.37 15.59
CA ILE A 195 -12.46 -27.60 15.81
C ILE A 195 -10.99 -27.21 16.07
N LEU A 196 -10.47 -27.78 17.16
CA LEU A 196 -9.07 -27.82 17.63
C LEU A 196 -8.53 -26.53 18.25
N MET A 197 -8.75 -26.38 19.56
CA MET A 197 -7.71 -26.47 20.60
C MET A 197 -8.38 -26.32 21.97
N GLY A 198 -8.15 -27.30 22.87
CA GLY A 198 -8.80 -27.38 24.18
C GLY A 198 -8.42 -26.23 25.10
N VAL A 199 -9.30 -25.23 25.18
CA VAL A 199 -9.30 -24.21 26.22
C VAL A 199 -10.67 -24.26 26.89
N GLU A 200 -10.70 -24.75 28.13
CA GLU A 200 -11.88 -24.68 28.98
C GLU A 200 -12.15 -23.21 29.34
N CYS A 201 -13.18 -22.62 28.72
CA CYS A 201 -13.74 -21.34 29.16
C CYS A 201 -14.53 -21.57 30.46
N ARG A 202 -13.95 -21.20 31.62
CA ARG A 202 -14.70 -21.10 32.88
C ARG A 202 -15.60 -19.87 32.85
N GLY A 203 -16.91 -20.08 32.74
CA GLY A 203 -17.92 -19.05 32.98
C GLY A 203 -18.08 -18.69 34.47
N PRO A 204 -18.81 -17.61 34.80
CA PRO A 204 -18.90 -17.04 36.16
C PRO A 204 -19.84 -17.81 37.12
N PHE A 205 -20.36 -18.98 36.74
CA PHE A 205 -21.16 -19.82 37.62
C PHE A 205 -20.34 -21.05 38.02
N GLY A 206 -19.80 -21.01 39.24
CA GLY A 206 -19.06 -22.13 39.83
C GLY A 206 -19.96 -23.36 40.08
N PRO A 207 -19.38 -24.57 40.13
CA PRO A 207 -20.16 -25.77 40.35
C PRO A 207 -20.67 -25.88 41.80
N VAL A 208 -21.95 -26.22 41.89
CA VAL A 208 -22.71 -26.49 43.10
C VAL A 208 -22.38 -27.89 43.63
N SER A 209 -21.90 -27.92 44.87
CA SER A 209 -21.92 -28.99 45.90
C SER A 209 -21.87 -30.49 45.54
N LYS A 210 -20.89 -31.14 46.18
CA LYS A 210 -20.96 -32.38 47.00
C LYS A 210 -21.61 -33.64 46.40
N PHE A 211 -20.80 -34.68 46.25
CA PHE A 211 -21.23 -36.08 46.43
C PHE A 211 -20.52 -36.66 47.67
N PRO A 212 -21.21 -37.48 48.50
CA PRO A 212 -20.64 -38.08 49.70
C PRO A 212 -19.80 -39.32 49.36
N GLU A 213 -18.67 -39.45 50.06
CA GLU A 213 -17.96 -40.72 50.19
C GLU A 213 -18.71 -41.62 51.18
N GLY A 214 -18.89 -42.91 50.84
CA GLY A 214 -19.22 -43.94 51.83
C GLY A 214 -19.92 -45.20 51.31
N GLY A 215 -19.23 -46.35 51.45
CA GLY A 215 -19.78 -47.72 51.55
C GLY A 215 -19.72 -48.52 50.25
N GLU A 216 -19.19 -49.75 50.17
CA GLU A 216 -18.55 -50.70 51.10
C GLU A 216 -17.50 -51.50 50.31
#